data_AF-A0A093S6Z3-F1
#
_entry.id   AF-A0A093S6Z3-F1
#
_cell.length_a   1.000
_cell.length_b   1.000
_cell.length_c   1.000
_cell.angle_alpha   90.00
_cell.angle_beta   90.00
_cell.angle_gamma   90.00
#
_symmetry.space_group_name_H-M   'P 1'
#
loop_
_entity.id
_entity.type
_entity.pdbx_description
1 polymer ?
#
loop_
_entity_poly.entity_id
_entity_poly.type
_entity_poly.pdbx_seq_one_letter_code
_entity_poly.pdbx_strand_id
1 'polypeptide(L)' 'ITWYLSWSPCVNCCNEILDFLERHENVNIDIHVARLYFKDSKRTHRALKELARSTQVSINVMNME' A
#
# COMPACT_ATOMS: atom_id res chain seq x y z
N ILE A 1 -0.79 4.50 11.78
CA ILE A 1 -0.46 3.07 11.94
C ILE A 1 0.72 2.77 11.03
N THR A 2 1.68 1.96 11.46
CA THR A 2 2.83 1.59 10.62
C THR A 2 2.83 0.09 10.37
N TRP A 3 2.96 -0.32 9.11
CA TRP A 3 2.98 -1.72 8.68
C TRP A 3 4.34 -2.07 8.09
N TYR A 4 4.94 -3.16 8.60
CA TYR A 4 6.12 -3.78 8.00
C TYR A 4 5.71 -5.10 7.39
N LEU A 5 5.67 -5.15 6.06
CA LEU A 5 5.15 -6.28 5.30
C LEU A 5 6.25 -6.94 4.47
N SER A 6 6.21 -8.27 4.41
CA SER A 6 7.11 -9.05 3.55
C SER A 6 6.87 -8.82 2.05
N TRP A 7 5.66 -8.42 1.66
CA TRP A 7 5.23 -8.18 0.29
C TRP A 7 4.27 -6.99 0.23
N SER A 8 4.26 -6.28 -0.89
CA SER A 8 3.27 -5.23 -1.14
C SER A 8 1.84 -5.77 -1.20
N PRO A 9 0.82 -4.96 -0.85
CA PRO A 9 -0.57 -5.38 -0.98
C PRO A 9 -0.92 -5.75 -2.43
N CYS A 10 -1.80 -6.74 -2.59
CA CYS A 10 -2.37 -7.08 -3.89
C CYS A 10 -3.50 -6.10 -4.25
N VAL A 11 -4.07 -6.23 -5.45
CA VAL A 11 -5.15 -5.34 -5.95
C VAL A 11 -6.32 -5.26 -4.97
N ASN A 12 -6.83 -6.40 -4.49
CA ASN A 12 -7.96 -6.42 -3.57
C ASN A 12 -7.61 -5.76 -2.24
N CYS A 13 -6.42 -6.05 -1.69
CA CYS A 13 -5.97 -5.42 -0.45
C CYS A 13 -5.83 -3.90 -0.58
N CYS A 14 -5.32 -3.38 -1.71
CA CYS A 14 -5.25 -1.94 -1.93
C CYS A 14 -6.64 -1.30 -1.87
N ASN A 15 -7.66 -1.92 -2.49
CA ASN A 15 -9.02 -1.40 -2.46
C ASN A 15 -9.60 -1.42 -1.04
N GLU A 16 -9.44 -2.54 -0.30
CA GLU A 16 -9.91 -2.63 1.09
C GLU A 16 -9.25 -1.58 2.01
N ILE A 17 -7.96 -1.29 1.80
CA ILE A 17 -7.26 -0.24 2.55
C ILE A 17 -7.85 1.14 2.24
N LEU A 18 -8.11 1.45 0.97
CA LEU A 18 -8.71 2.73 0.58
C LEU A 18 -10.14 2.88 1.13
N ASP A 19 -10.96 1.84 1.00
CA ASP A 19 -12.30 1.77 1.55
C ASP A 19 -12.31 1.93 3.09
N PHE A 20 -11.31 1.39 3.78
CA PHE A 20 -11.12 1.60 5.21
C PHE A 20 -10.77 3.05 5.53
N LEU A 21 -9.85 3.66 4.78
CA LEU A 21 -9.40 5.03 5.01
C LEU A 21 -10.48 6.08 4.71
N GLU A 22 -11.34 5.83 3.71
CA GLU A 22 -12.50 6.68 3.41
C GLU A 22 -13.48 6.75 4.59
N ARG A 23 -13.64 5.65 5.34
CA ARG A 23 -14.51 5.61 6.54
C ARG A 23 -13.84 6.15 7.79
N HIS A 24 -12.52 6.34 7.76
CA HIS A 24 -11.70 6.69 8.92
C HIS A 24 -10.67 7.77 8.58
N GLU A 25 -11.16 9.00 8.36
CA GLU A 25 -10.34 10.16 7.97
C GLU A 25 -9.22 10.53 8.97
N ASN A 26 -9.34 10.10 10.23
CA ASN A 26 -8.34 10.34 11.28
C ASN A 26 -7.22 9.29 11.31
N VAL A 27 -7.21 8.33 10.38
CA VAL A 27 -6.19 7.29 10.29
C VAL A 27 -5.25 7.58 9.13
N ASN A 28 -3.95 7.56 9.43
CA ASN A 28 -2.88 7.54 8.43
C ASN A 28 -2.13 6.21 8.52
N ILE A 29 -1.73 5.64 7.39
CA ILE A 29 -1.01 4.37 7.31
C ILE A 29 0.33 4.57 6.60
N ASP A 30 1.41 4.18 7.28
CA ASP A 30 2.75 4.12 6.69
C ASP A 30 3.14 2.67 6.43
N ILE A 31 3.35 2.32 5.17
CA ILE A 31 3.56 0.96 4.70
C ILE A 31 5.00 0.77 4.22
N HIS A 32 5.71 -0.13 4.86
CA HIS A 32 7.07 -0.54 4.50
C HIS A 32 7.04 -1.96 3.97
N VAL A 33 7.45 -2.17 2.72
CA VAL A 33 7.40 -3.47 2.05
C VAL A 33 8.79 -3.98 1.73
N ALA A 34 9.07 -5.26 1.98
CA ALA A 34 10.36 -5.84 1.59
C ALA A 34 10.43 -6.09 0.08
N ARG A 35 9.31 -6.45 -0.54
CA ARG A 35 9.23 -6.87 -1.95
C ARG A 35 7.90 -6.46 -2.59
N LEU A 36 7.90 -6.29 -3.91
CA LEU A 36 6.68 -6.03 -4.68
C LEU A 36 5.98 -7.33 -5.08
N TYR A 37 4.73 -7.50 -4.68
CA TYR A 37 3.89 -8.63 -5.05
C TYR A 37 3.44 -8.50 -6.51
N PHE A 38 3.57 -9.57 -7.31
CA PHE A 38 3.24 -9.58 -8.75
C PHE A 38 3.71 -8.34 -9.52
N LYS A 39 5.00 -8.00 -9.42
CA LYS A 39 5.61 -6.82 -10.06
C LYS A 39 5.48 -6.76 -11.59
N ASP A 40 5.13 -7.84 -12.26
CA ASP A 40 4.94 -7.82 -13.73
C ASP A 40 3.47 -7.53 -14.12
N SER A 41 2.57 -7.48 -13.13
CA SER A 41 1.14 -7.21 -13.33
C SER A 41 0.85 -5.71 -13.40
N LYS A 42 0.41 -5.25 -14.57
CA LYS A 42 -0.08 -3.87 -14.76
C LYS A 42 -1.24 -3.52 -13.82
N ARG A 43 -2.09 -4.49 -13.45
CA ARG A 43 -3.20 -4.26 -12.52
C ARG A 43 -2.68 -3.98 -11.11
N THR A 44 -1.72 -4.78 -10.64
CA THR A 44 -1.10 -4.58 -9.32
C THR A 44 -0.38 -3.24 -9.25
N HIS A 45 0.35 -2.87 -10.31
CA HIS A 45 0.98 -1.56 -10.40
C HIS A 45 0.00 -0.39 -10.33
N ARG A 46 -1.15 -0.50 -11.01
CA ARG A 46 -2.18 0.54 -10.95
C ARG A 46 -2.74 0.67 -9.55
N ALA A 47 -3.11 -0.45 -8.92
CA ALA A 47 -3.67 -0.44 -7.57
C ALA A 47 -2.71 0.13 -6.52
N LEU A 48 -1.42 -0.24 -6.58
CA LEU A 48 -0.39 0.35 -5.71
C LEU A 48 -0.20 1.85 -5.95
N LYS A 49 -0.29 2.31 -7.21
CA LYS A 49 -0.23 3.75 -7.53
C LYS A 49 -1.44 4.51 -7.02
N GLU A 50 -2.65 3.96 -7.13
CA GLU A 50 -3.83 4.60 -6.54
C GLU A 50 -3.73 4.68 -5.03
N LEU A 51 -3.28 3.60 -4.39
CA LEU A 51 -3.04 3.58 -2.95
C LEU A 51 -2.03 4.66 -2.54
N ALA A 52 -0.92 4.80 -3.28
CA ALA A 52 0.12 5.80 -3.03
C ALA A 52 -0.29 7.25 -3.35
N ARG A 53 -1.42 7.48 -4.04
CA ARG A 53 -1.97 8.82 -4.27
C ARG A 53 -2.85 9.31 -3.14
N SER A 54 -3.31 8.40 -2.26
CA SER A 54 -4.03 8.79 -1.06
C SER A 54 -3.12 9.63 -0.17
N THR A 55 -3.63 10.77 0.31
CA THR A 55 -2.90 11.64 1.25
C THR A 55 -2.68 10.98 2.61
N GLN A 56 -3.45 9.94 2.93
CA GLN A 56 -3.40 9.20 4.18
C GLN A 56 -2.42 8.02 4.13
N VAL A 57 -1.79 7.74 2.99
CA VAL A 57 -0.90 6.57 2.81
C VAL A 57 0.48 6.99 2.33
N SER A 58 1.51 6.52 3.03
CA SER A 58 2.87 6.41 2.50
C SER A 58 3.20 4.94 2.24
N ILE A 59 3.86 4.64 1.13
CA ILE A 59 4.35 3.30 0.83
C ILE A 59 5.80 3.35 0.32
N ASN A 60 6.67 2.62 1.00
CA ASN A 60 8.11 2.61 0.74
C ASN A 60 8.65 1.17 0.69
N VAL A 61 9.66 0.95 -0.15
CA VAL A 61 10.43 -0.29 -0.14
C VAL A 61 11.46 -0.21 0.98
N MET A 62 11.53 -1.22 1.83
CA MET A 62 12.53 -1.30 2.89
C MET A 62 13.92 -1.47 2.29
N ASN A 63 14.86 -0.64 2.74
CA ASN A 63 16.27 -0.84 2.44
C ASN A 63 16.83 -1.95 3.34
N MET A 64 17.64 -2.83 2.77
CA MET A 64 18.51 -3.73 3.55
C MET A 64 19.80 -2.96 3.81
N GLU A 65 19.85 -2.21 4.91
CA GLU A 65 21.13 -1.73 5.46
C GLU A 65 21.88 -2.88 6.13
#